data_AF-A0A9D3TB12-F1
#
_entry.id   AF-A0A9D3TB12-F1
#
_cell.length_a   1.000
_cell.length_b   1.000
_cell.length_c   1.000
_cell.angle_alpha   90.00
_cell.angle_beta   90.00
_cell.angle_gamma   90.00
#
_symmetry.space_group_name_H-M   'P 1'
#
loop_
_entity.id
_entity.type
_entity.pdbx_description
1 polymer ?
#
loop_
_entity_poly.entity_id
_entity_poly.type
_entity_poly.pdbx_seq_one_letter_code
_entity_poly.pdbx_strand_id
1 'polypeptide(L)'
;MDNSVTHLHTVVFKPKKAGNRSDFTVQPIRVHFHKLLQTRDAPTLVPQVENRDVLSAVVSLFDVSLPDVGPRDIHDTIHCPDAQTIILLRRHADVLEEYRSRTPPCSRVAGQSPTPHPAESGEKEPGGRFSQVFSDSDESSSDESENSAEIAGQRSAWERFDSGTEEFLLKVRERRSQRSHSREGAEIPPTAVGAESLIVAAATYKLRKLTTGEKVLQLSLLATRRRYRNCGVGRYIVELLKSQSVCGLYEAFLTHADSDAVDFFTHCGLTDDALLNDKFKEVRDEWTNTTLMSYLPPFSTGPESQTPGFSLGLWELELEVEMARKKALLAYQQQAVCVTRLVHEVTTLREQLTQQSGQVKLLISELEKERERRHRVEQQFLEYKLRKTQQLLAMHSLDSDEQENSDSPKDRPSPDDTRADSVDTV
;
A
#
# COMPACT_ATOMS: atom_id res chain seq x y z
N MET A 1 -29.64 11.36 -7.32
CA MET A 1 -30.28 10.39 -6.43
C MET A 1 -29.22 9.94 -5.45
N ASP A 2 -29.47 10.14 -4.17
CA ASP A 2 -28.48 10.04 -3.09
C ASP A 2 -28.07 8.59 -2.84
N ASN A 3 -27.00 8.13 -3.50
CA ASN A 3 -26.43 6.79 -3.37
C ASN A 3 -25.70 6.59 -2.02
N SER A 4 -26.19 7.17 -0.92
CA SER A 4 -25.59 7.01 0.40
C SER A 4 -25.86 5.61 1.00
N VAL A 5 -26.94 4.95 0.57
CA VAL A 5 -27.35 3.62 1.02
C VAL A 5 -27.86 2.78 -0.14
N THR A 6 -27.47 1.50 -0.21
CA THR A 6 -27.97 0.54 -1.20
C THR A 6 -28.24 -0.80 -0.52
N HIS A 7 -29.47 -1.30 -0.60
CA HIS A 7 -29.83 -2.62 -0.07
C HIS A 7 -29.56 -3.69 -1.14
N LEU A 8 -28.90 -4.78 -0.76
CA LEU A 8 -28.64 -5.93 -1.62
C LEU A 8 -29.59 -7.09 -1.27
N HIS A 9 -29.56 -8.14 -2.08
CA HIS A 9 -30.39 -9.33 -1.89
C HIS A 9 -30.13 -9.99 -0.53
N THR A 10 -31.22 -10.34 0.15
CA THR A 10 -31.19 -11.05 1.43
C THR A 10 -30.61 -12.46 1.24
N VAL A 11 -29.80 -12.91 2.20
CA VAL A 11 -29.15 -14.23 2.16
C VAL A 11 -29.38 -14.97 3.47
N VAL A 12 -29.56 -16.29 3.37
CA VAL A 12 -29.71 -17.19 4.52
C VAL A 12 -28.42 -17.97 4.73
N PHE A 13 -27.91 -17.96 5.96
CA PHE A 13 -26.71 -18.67 6.36
C PHE A 13 -27.04 -19.91 7.18
N LYS A 14 -26.41 -21.03 6.80
CA LYS A 14 -26.50 -22.31 7.51
C LYS A 14 -25.22 -22.54 8.32
N PRO A 15 -25.27 -22.55 9.66
CA PRO A 15 -24.08 -22.72 10.48
C PRO A 15 -23.48 -24.14 10.31
N LYS A 16 -22.16 -24.22 10.11
CA LYS A 16 -21.44 -25.49 9.86
C LYS A 16 -21.32 -26.44 11.06
N LYS A 17 -21.53 -25.97 12.30
CA LYS A 17 -21.43 -26.81 13.51
C LYS A 17 -22.83 -27.23 13.98
N ALA A 18 -23.05 -28.53 14.13
CA ALA A 18 -24.27 -29.21 14.60
C ALA A 18 -24.63 -28.95 16.09
N GLY A 19 -24.25 -27.79 16.63
CA GLY A 19 -24.58 -27.36 17.99
C GLY A 19 -25.52 -26.16 17.95
N ASN A 20 -26.83 -26.40 18.12
CA ASN A 20 -27.87 -25.44 18.51
C ASN A 20 -28.01 -24.10 17.76
N ARG A 21 -27.41 -23.93 16.57
CA ARG A 21 -27.58 -22.69 15.80
C ARG A 21 -28.56 -22.92 14.66
N SER A 22 -29.72 -22.27 14.75
CA SER A 22 -30.68 -22.21 13.66
C SER A 22 -30.12 -21.41 12.49
N ASP A 23 -30.65 -21.67 11.29
CA ASP A 23 -30.42 -20.82 10.13
C ASP A 23 -30.74 -19.35 10.48
N PHE A 24 -29.96 -18.43 9.93
CA PHE A 24 -30.19 -17.00 10.15
C PHE A 24 -30.13 -16.22 8.85
N THR A 25 -31.03 -15.24 8.76
CA THR A 25 -31.19 -14.39 7.58
C THR A 25 -30.48 -13.07 7.79
N VAL A 26 -29.74 -12.61 6.78
CA VAL A 26 -29.09 -11.30 6.78
C VAL A 26 -29.40 -10.53 5.51
N GLN A 27 -29.55 -9.21 5.66
CA GLN A 27 -29.64 -8.25 4.57
C GLN A 27 -28.32 -7.49 4.47
N PRO A 28 -27.59 -7.61 3.35
CA PRO A 28 -26.41 -6.79 3.11
C PRO A 28 -26.85 -5.38 2.71
N ILE A 29 -26.21 -4.38 3.32
CA ILE A 29 -26.42 -2.97 3.00
C ILE A 29 -25.07 -2.33 2.73
N ARG A 30 -24.94 -1.66 1.58
CA ARG A 30 -23.80 -0.81 1.25
C ARG A 30 -24.10 0.61 1.70
N VAL A 31 -23.21 1.20 2.49
CA VAL A 31 -23.40 2.50 3.15
C VAL A 31 -22.17 3.37 2.94
N HIS A 32 -22.39 4.65 2.71
CA HIS A 32 -21.36 5.67 2.66
C HIS A 32 -21.52 6.62 3.86
N PHE A 33 -20.92 6.27 5.00
CA PHE A 33 -21.15 6.97 6.27
C PHE A 33 -20.84 8.47 6.23
N HIS A 34 -19.75 8.86 5.56
CA HIS A 34 -19.40 10.27 5.38
C HIS A 34 -20.53 11.10 4.77
N LYS A 35 -21.16 10.60 3.70
CA LYS A 35 -22.29 11.27 3.05
C LYS A 35 -23.55 11.16 3.89
N LEU A 36 -23.83 9.96 4.42
CA LEU A 36 -25.00 9.69 5.22
C LEU A 36 -25.14 10.62 6.43
N LEU A 37 -24.05 10.89 7.15
CA LEU A 37 -24.07 11.73 8.36
C LEU A 37 -24.05 13.23 8.07
N GLN A 38 -23.80 13.64 6.82
CA GLN A 38 -23.86 15.03 6.38
C GLN A 38 -25.21 15.39 5.74
N THR A 39 -25.95 14.40 5.23
CA THR A 39 -27.28 14.59 4.67
C THR A 39 -28.28 14.91 5.79
N ARG A 40 -29.03 16.02 5.65
CA ARG A 40 -30.05 16.44 6.64
C ARG A 40 -31.21 15.44 6.75
N ASP A 41 -31.68 14.93 5.62
CA ASP A 41 -32.75 13.92 5.52
C ASP A 41 -32.16 12.56 5.13
N ALA A 42 -31.19 12.09 5.92
CA ALA A 42 -30.49 10.83 5.66
C ALA A 42 -31.46 9.63 5.73
N PRO A 43 -31.39 8.67 4.79
CA PRO A 43 -32.15 7.44 4.89
C PRO A 43 -31.76 6.69 6.17
N THR A 44 -32.77 6.15 6.86
CA THR A 44 -32.56 5.34 8.06
C THR A 44 -32.02 3.97 7.68
N LEU A 45 -30.86 3.58 8.22
CA LEU A 45 -30.26 2.26 7.94
C LEU A 45 -31.02 1.11 8.61
N VAL A 46 -31.40 1.33 9.86
CA VAL A 46 -32.08 0.36 10.73
C VAL A 46 -33.31 1.06 11.32
N PRO A 47 -34.53 0.53 11.12
CA PRO A 47 -35.72 1.11 11.72
C PRO A 47 -35.54 1.28 13.22
N GLN A 48 -35.92 2.46 13.74
CA GLN A 48 -35.89 2.77 15.18
C GLN A 48 -34.48 2.87 15.81
N VAL A 49 -33.41 2.90 15.01
CA VAL A 49 -32.04 3.11 15.50
C VAL A 49 -31.40 4.28 14.76
N GLU A 50 -30.72 5.15 15.50
CA GLU A 50 -30.03 6.29 14.91
C GLU A 50 -28.82 5.83 14.07
N ASN A 51 -28.57 6.48 12.93
CA ASN A 51 -27.43 6.14 12.07
C ASN A 51 -26.07 6.30 12.80
N ARG A 52 -26.01 7.15 13.83
CA ARG A 52 -24.84 7.30 14.71
C ARG A 52 -24.61 6.08 15.60
N ASP A 53 -25.67 5.47 16.11
CA ASP A 53 -25.58 4.22 16.89
C ASP A 53 -25.14 3.06 15.98
N VAL A 54 -25.57 3.05 14.71
CA VAL A 54 -25.10 2.07 13.73
C VAL A 54 -23.61 2.23 13.46
N LEU A 55 -23.13 3.47 13.24
CA LEU A 55 -21.69 3.74 13.08
C LEU A 55 -20.91 3.29 14.33
N SER A 56 -21.40 3.65 15.52
CA SER A 56 -20.76 3.28 16.79
C SER A 56 -20.66 1.77 16.95
N ALA A 57 -21.72 1.03 16.61
CA ALA A 57 -21.72 -0.43 16.65
C ALA A 57 -20.77 -1.06 15.60
N VAL A 58 -20.62 -0.45 14.42
CA VAL A 58 -19.64 -0.91 13.40
C VAL A 58 -18.20 -0.64 13.87
N VAL A 59 -17.91 0.55 14.39
CA VAL A 59 -16.59 0.87 14.97
C VAL A 59 -16.27 -0.11 16.10
N SER A 60 -17.23 -0.34 17.00
CA SER A 60 -17.11 -1.34 18.08
C SER A 60 -16.80 -2.74 17.55
N LEU A 61 -17.39 -3.13 16.41
CA LEU A 61 -17.16 -4.46 15.83
C LEU A 61 -15.73 -4.62 15.34
N PHE A 62 -15.21 -3.59 14.67
CA PHE A 62 -13.83 -3.58 14.21
C PHE A 62 -12.86 -3.51 15.39
N ASP A 63 -13.09 -2.64 16.38
CA ASP A 63 -12.23 -2.51 17.56
C ASP A 63 -12.07 -3.83 18.31
N VAL A 64 -13.19 -4.54 18.52
CA VAL A 64 -13.17 -5.86 19.19
C VAL A 64 -12.57 -6.97 18.32
N SER A 65 -12.53 -6.80 16.99
CA SER A 65 -12.02 -7.83 16.07
C SER A 65 -10.60 -7.56 15.57
N LEU A 66 -10.13 -6.32 15.67
CA LEU A 66 -8.87 -5.78 15.15
C LEU A 66 -8.30 -4.80 16.21
N PRO A 67 -7.90 -5.31 17.39
CA PRO A 67 -7.52 -4.46 18.52
C PRO A 67 -6.29 -3.58 18.22
N ASP A 68 -5.41 -4.02 17.30
CA ASP A 68 -4.16 -3.32 16.98
C ASP A 68 -4.34 -2.03 16.17
N VAL A 69 -5.52 -1.81 15.56
CA VAL A 69 -5.78 -0.63 14.71
C VAL A 69 -6.16 0.59 15.55
N GLY A 70 -6.82 0.38 16.69
CA GLY A 70 -7.35 1.46 17.53
C GLY A 70 -8.63 2.10 16.99
N PRO A 71 -9.53 2.57 17.88
CA PRO A 71 -10.88 2.99 17.50
C PRO A 71 -10.92 4.30 16.71
N ARG A 72 -9.92 5.17 16.88
CA ARG A 72 -9.80 6.44 16.13
C ARG A 72 -9.48 6.19 14.66
N ASP A 73 -8.48 5.36 14.38
CA ASP A 73 -8.08 5.05 13.02
C ASP A 73 -9.16 4.23 12.30
N ILE A 74 -9.87 3.36 13.03
CA ILE A 74 -11.07 2.67 12.54
C ILE A 74 -12.15 3.70 12.13
N HIS A 75 -12.50 4.64 13.01
CA HIS A 75 -13.49 5.66 12.71
C HIS A 75 -13.08 6.49 11.48
N ASP A 76 -11.83 6.95 11.43
CA ASP A 76 -11.33 7.78 10.34
C ASP A 76 -11.31 7.02 9.00
N THR A 77 -11.03 5.71 9.05
CA THR A 77 -11.11 4.82 7.88
C THR A 77 -12.56 4.67 7.38
N ILE A 78 -13.54 4.48 8.27
CA ILE A 78 -14.95 4.32 7.92
C ILE A 78 -15.58 5.64 7.46
N HIS A 79 -15.19 6.75 8.08
CA HIS A 79 -15.72 8.09 7.82
C HIS A 79 -14.97 8.82 6.69
N CYS A 80 -14.01 8.16 6.04
CA CYS A 80 -13.29 8.69 4.90
C CYS A 80 -14.25 9.01 3.73
N PRO A 81 -14.08 10.15 3.01
CA PRO A 81 -14.96 10.56 1.91
C PRO A 81 -15.07 9.57 0.75
N ASP A 82 -14.07 8.71 0.56
CA ASP A 82 -14.04 7.73 -0.52
C ASP A 82 -14.33 6.29 -0.04
N ALA A 83 -14.56 6.12 1.26
CA ALA A 83 -14.83 4.82 1.86
C ALA A 83 -16.31 4.44 1.74
N GLN A 84 -16.53 3.18 1.39
CA GLN A 84 -17.83 2.53 1.40
C GLN A 84 -17.78 1.35 2.37
N THR A 85 -18.86 1.14 3.11
CA THR A 85 -18.96 0.05 4.09
C THR A 85 -20.13 -0.86 3.75
N ILE A 86 -19.87 -2.16 3.59
CA ILE A 86 -20.91 -3.19 3.54
C ILE A 86 -21.17 -3.68 4.96
N ILE A 87 -22.42 -3.64 5.39
CA ILE A 87 -22.88 -4.11 6.69
C ILE A 87 -23.85 -5.26 6.45
N LEU A 88 -23.68 -6.36 7.17
CA LEU A 88 -24.65 -7.46 7.18
C LEU A 88 -25.53 -7.34 8.43
N LEU A 89 -26.82 -7.13 8.21
CA LEU A 89 -27.80 -6.92 9.28
C LEU A 89 -28.80 -8.06 9.34
N ARG A 90 -29.15 -8.49 10.55
CA ARG A 90 -30.30 -9.37 10.78
C ARG A 90 -31.60 -8.57 10.84
N ARG A 91 -32.70 -9.25 10.58
CA ARG A 91 -34.03 -8.69 10.83
C ARG A 91 -34.27 -8.58 12.33
N HIS A 92 -34.91 -7.48 12.73
CA HIS A 92 -35.23 -7.19 14.13
C HIS A 92 -36.10 -8.31 14.76
N ALA A 93 -37.12 -8.77 14.04
CA ALA A 93 -38.01 -9.85 14.47
C ALA A 93 -37.25 -11.15 14.79
N ASP A 94 -36.36 -11.59 13.89
CA ASP A 94 -35.59 -12.84 14.06
C ASP A 94 -34.69 -12.80 15.32
N VAL A 95 -34.12 -11.63 15.64
CA VAL A 95 -33.26 -11.45 16.81
C VAL A 95 -34.09 -11.44 18.10
N LEU A 96 -35.25 -10.80 18.05
CA LEU A 96 -36.17 -10.72 19.18
C LEU A 96 -36.77 -12.10 19.51
N GLU A 97 -37.12 -12.89 18.51
CA GLU A 97 -37.55 -14.29 18.68
C GLU A 97 -36.41 -15.16 19.25
N GLU A 98 -35.17 -14.97 18.79
CA GLU A 98 -34.01 -15.64 19.38
C GLU A 98 -33.86 -15.32 20.87
N TYR A 99 -34.04 -14.06 21.27
CA TYR A 99 -33.96 -13.68 22.68
C TYR A 99 -35.08 -14.29 23.52
N ARG A 100 -36.30 -14.42 22.96
CA ARG A 100 -37.44 -15.06 23.64
C ARG A 100 -37.28 -16.58 23.77
N SER A 101 -36.62 -17.22 22.80
CA SER A 101 -36.44 -18.67 22.75
C SER A 101 -35.24 -19.19 23.55
N ARG A 102 -34.36 -18.31 24.04
CA ARG A 102 -33.25 -18.71 24.91
C ARG A 102 -33.77 -19.20 26.27
N THR A 103 -33.84 -20.51 26.44
CA THR A 103 -34.01 -21.17 27.74
C THR A 103 -32.76 -20.91 28.59
N PRO A 104 -32.87 -20.64 29.91
CA PRO A 104 -31.71 -20.43 30.76
C PRO A 104 -30.78 -21.65 30.70
N PRO A 105 -29.44 -21.45 30.70
CA PRO A 105 -28.55 -22.57 30.92
C PRO A 105 -28.88 -23.15 32.29
N CYS A 106 -29.41 -24.38 32.30
CA CYS A 106 -29.57 -25.16 33.52
C CYS A 106 -28.22 -25.14 34.23
N SER A 107 -28.20 -24.61 35.46
CA SER A 107 -27.07 -24.66 36.36
C SER A 107 -26.50 -26.08 36.31
N ARG A 108 -25.30 -26.24 35.73
CA ARG A 108 -24.57 -27.49 35.84
C ARG A 108 -24.43 -27.78 37.33
N VAL A 109 -25.13 -28.82 37.74
CA VAL A 109 -25.07 -29.42 39.06
C VAL A 109 -23.61 -29.56 39.45
N ALA A 110 -23.27 -29.02 40.62
CA ALA A 110 -22.00 -29.21 41.28
C ALA A 110 -21.67 -30.71 41.33
N GLY A 111 -20.53 -31.09 40.76
CA GLY A 111 -20.02 -32.46 40.85
C GLY A 111 -19.51 -33.02 39.54
N GLN A 112 -18.34 -32.55 39.10
CA GLN A 112 -17.37 -33.40 38.40
C GLN A 112 -15.98 -32.75 38.44
N SER A 113 -15.02 -33.54 38.92
CA SER A 113 -13.62 -33.26 39.18
C SER A 113 -12.83 -32.77 37.95
N PRO A 114 -11.72 -32.02 38.16
CA PRO A 114 -10.92 -31.49 37.07
C PRO A 114 -10.01 -32.57 36.46
N THR A 115 -10.18 -32.84 35.17
CA THR A 115 -9.16 -33.51 34.35
C THR A 115 -8.23 -32.46 33.74
N PRO A 116 -6.89 -32.59 33.86
CA PRO A 116 -5.95 -31.62 33.33
C PRO A 116 -5.75 -31.86 31.83
N HIS A 117 -6.10 -30.88 31.01
CA HIS A 117 -5.61 -30.74 29.65
C HIS A 117 -4.82 -29.44 29.50
N PRO A 118 -3.79 -29.44 28.65
CA PRO A 118 -2.59 -28.64 28.84
C PRO A 118 -2.81 -27.16 28.50
N ALA A 119 -2.07 -26.33 29.22
CA ALA A 119 -2.02 -24.88 29.09
C ALA A 119 -1.70 -24.45 27.65
N GLU A 120 -2.69 -23.90 26.96
CA GLU A 120 -2.45 -22.88 25.95
C GLU A 120 -2.28 -21.56 26.71
N SER A 121 -1.04 -21.09 26.73
CA SER A 121 -0.66 -19.74 27.15
C SER A 121 -1.25 -18.73 26.18
N GLY A 122 -2.50 -18.34 26.39
CA GLY A 122 -3.09 -17.15 25.81
C GLY A 122 -2.84 -15.97 26.75
N GLU A 123 -2.06 -15.00 26.29
CA GLU A 123 -1.88 -13.71 26.95
C GLU A 123 -3.26 -13.08 27.19
N LYS A 124 -3.48 -12.56 28.39
CA LYS A 124 -4.69 -11.80 28.73
C LYS A 124 -4.65 -10.48 27.96
N GLU A 125 -5.43 -10.38 26.90
CA GLU A 125 -5.65 -9.10 26.22
C GLU A 125 -6.40 -8.13 27.15
N PRO A 126 -5.93 -6.87 27.31
CA PRO A 126 -6.66 -5.87 28.07
C PRO A 126 -7.96 -5.53 27.33
N GLY A 127 -9.09 -5.77 27.96
CA GLY A 127 -10.41 -5.51 27.36
C GLY A 127 -10.58 -4.03 27.03
N GLY A 128 -10.60 -3.68 25.74
CA GLY A 128 -10.84 -2.31 25.28
C GLY A 128 -12.25 -1.78 25.62
N ARG A 129 -12.44 -0.45 25.53
CA ARG A 129 -13.69 0.27 25.83
C ARG A 129 -14.94 -0.31 25.14
N PHE A 130 -14.78 -0.92 23.98
CA PHE A 130 -15.88 -1.50 23.19
C PHE A 130 -16.13 -3.00 23.41
N SER A 131 -15.32 -3.66 24.25
CA SER A 131 -15.49 -5.08 24.63
C SER A 131 -16.89 -5.39 25.17
N GLN A 132 -17.52 -4.41 25.83
CA GLN A 132 -18.86 -4.51 26.42
C GLN A 132 -20.02 -4.40 25.41
N VAL A 133 -19.77 -4.08 24.13
CA VAL A 133 -20.84 -3.82 23.15
C VAL A 133 -21.54 -5.10 22.71
N PHE A 134 -20.77 -6.15 22.43
CA PHE A 134 -21.33 -7.43 21.97
C PHE A 134 -21.48 -8.41 23.13
N SER A 135 -22.66 -9.00 23.27
CA SER A 135 -22.98 -9.96 24.35
C SER A 135 -22.33 -11.33 24.19
N ASP A 136 -21.42 -11.50 23.24
CA ASP A 136 -20.78 -12.80 22.95
C ASP A 136 -19.36 -12.88 23.54
N SER A 137 -18.89 -11.79 24.13
CA SER A 137 -17.63 -11.69 24.87
C SER A 137 -17.97 -11.71 26.36
N ASP A 138 -18.17 -12.90 26.93
CA ASP A 138 -18.34 -13.07 28.37
C ASP A 138 -16.98 -13.02 29.07
N GLU A 139 -16.32 -11.86 29.07
CA GLU A 139 -15.29 -11.53 30.05
C GLU A 139 -15.55 -10.13 30.59
N SER A 140 -15.97 -10.09 31.86
CA SER A 140 -16.22 -8.87 32.61
C SER A 140 -14.89 -8.27 33.02
N SER A 141 -14.40 -7.27 32.28
CA SER A 141 -13.48 -6.28 32.83
C SER A 141 -14.12 -4.89 32.80
N SER A 142 -14.27 -4.34 33.99
CA SER A 142 -14.67 -2.96 34.27
C SER A 142 -13.40 -2.16 34.49
N ASP A 143 -12.84 -1.60 33.42
CA ASP A 143 -11.80 -0.60 33.52
C ASP A 143 -12.40 0.77 33.19
N GLU A 144 -12.50 1.59 34.23
CA GLU A 144 -12.78 3.02 34.15
C GLU A 144 -11.51 3.70 33.61
N SER A 145 -11.56 4.26 32.40
CA SER A 145 -10.46 5.06 31.85
C SER A 145 -10.69 6.54 32.10
N GLU A 146 -9.74 7.15 32.80
CA GLU A 146 -9.73 8.58 33.14
C GLU A 146 -9.55 9.46 31.90
N ASN A 147 -10.42 10.44 31.79
CA ASN A 147 -10.58 11.35 30.67
C ASN A 147 -9.49 12.43 30.71
N SER A 148 -8.63 12.50 29.69
CA SER A 148 -7.70 13.62 29.52
C SER A 148 -8.35 14.69 28.63
N ALA A 149 -8.76 15.79 29.26
CA ALA A 149 -9.36 16.95 28.61
C ALA A 149 -8.30 17.92 28.05
N GLU A 150 -8.78 18.84 27.19
CA GLU A 150 -8.13 19.99 26.51
C GLU A 150 -7.67 19.69 25.07
N ILE A 151 -7.97 20.48 24.02
CA ILE A 151 -8.11 21.94 23.88
C ILE A 151 -9.25 22.28 22.89
N ALA A 152 -10.00 23.35 23.18
CA ALA A 152 -11.09 23.85 22.35
C ALA A 152 -10.60 24.56 21.06
N GLY A 153 -10.86 23.93 19.91
CA GLY A 153 -10.78 24.52 18.58
C GLY A 153 -11.36 23.57 17.54
N GLN A 154 -12.43 23.97 16.85
CA GLN A 154 -13.16 23.21 15.80
C GLN A 154 -13.23 21.69 16.05
N ARG A 155 -14.22 21.25 16.84
CA ARG A 155 -14.40 19.82 17.18
C ARG A 155 -14.27 18.92 15.94
N SER A 156 -13.23 18.09 15.94
CA SER A 156 -12.98 17.11 14.88
C SER A 156 -14.17 16.14 14.76
N ALA A 157 -14.33 15.49 13.60
CA ALA A 157 -15.38 14.48 13.41
C ALA A 157 -15.29 13.36 14.48
N TRP A 158 -14.07 13.00 14.86
CA TRP A 158 -13.76 12.08 15.95
C TRP A 158 -14.31 12.57 17.29
N GLU A 159 -14.05 13.80 17.73
CA GLU A 159 -14.54 14.29 19.04
C GLU A 159 -16.08 14.27 19.14
N ARG A 160 -16.78 14.54 18.03
CA ARG A 160 -18.25 14.46 17.97
C ARG A 160 -18.73 13.02 18.10
N PHE A 161 -18.02 12.09 17.47
CA PHE A 161 -18.28 10.66 17.55
C PHE A 161 -17.99 10.13 18.96
N ASP A 162 -16.83 10.47 19.51
CA ASP A 162 -16.35 10.02 20.82
C ASP A 162 -17.27 10.49 21.95
N SER A 163 -17.74 11.74 21.89
CA SER A 163 -18.74 12.27 22.83
C SER A 163 -20.07 11.49 22.77
N GLY A 164 -20.51 11.08 21.59
CA GLY A 164 -21.74 10.29 21.41
C GLY A 164 -21.58 8.81 21.73
N THR A 165 -20.34 8.33 21.80
CA THR A 165 -20.03 6.91 22.06
C THR A 165 -20.39 6.51 23.48
N GLU A 166 -20.17 7.37 24.48
CA GLU A 166 -20.58 7.07 25.87
C GLU A 166 -22.09 6.89 26.01
N GLU A 167 -22.87 7.75 25.34
CA GLU A 167 -24.33 7.62 25.32
C GLU A 167 -24.76 6.29 24.69
N PHE A 168 -24.11 5.91 23.58
CA PHE A 168 -24.34 4.61 22.95
C PHE A 168 -24.01 3.44 23.89
N LEU A 169 -22.87 3.48 24.58
CA LEU A 169 -22.47 2.43 25.54
C LEU A 169 -23.47 2.30 26.69
N LEU A 170 -23.96 3.43 27.23
CA LEU A 170 -25.01 3.43 28.25
C LEU A 170 -26.30 2.78 27.75
N LYS A 171 -26.75 3.14 26.53
CA LYS A 171 -27.92 2.51 25.89
C LYS A 171 -27.72 1.00 25.69
N VAL A 172 -26.52 0.55 25.34
CA VAL A 172 -26.19 -0.89 25.22
C VAL A 172 -26.28 -1.61 26.56
N ARG A 173 -25.73 -1.02 27.64
CA ARG A 173 -25.82 -1.57 29.00
C ARG A 173 -27.26 -1.64 29.50
N GLU A 174 -28.07 -0.61 29.22
CA GLU A 174 -29.48 -0.60 29.55
C GLU A 174 -30.24 -1.71 28.82
N ARG A 175 -30.08 -1.84 27.49
CA ARG A 175 -30.68 -2.93 26.70
C ARG A 175 -30.24 -4.30 27.20
N ARG A 176 -28.97 -4.47 27.57
CA ARG A 176 -28.45 -5.70 28.16
C ARG A 176 -29.11 -6.01 29.50
N SER A 177 -29.29 -4.99 30.34
CA SER A 177 -29.98 -5.10 31.62
C SER A 177 -31.44 -5.52 31.41
N GLN A 178 -32.17 -4.89 30.49
CA GLN A 178 -33.54 -5.28 30.11
C GLN A 178 -33.60 -6.76 29.69
N ARG A 179 -32.67 -7.22 28.85
CA ARG A 179 -32.58 -8.64 28.43
C ARG A 179 -32.28 -9.59 29.59
N SER A 180 -31.54 -9.14 30.61
CA SER A 180 -31.23 -9.97 31.79
C SER A 180 -32.40 -10.08 32.78
N HIS A 181 -33.12 -8.98 33.04
CA HIS A 181 -34.27 -8.96 33.96
C HIS A 181 -35.49 -9.69 33.38
N SER A 182 -35.69 -9.65 32.05
CA SER A 182 -36.73 -10.40 31.38
C SER A 182 -36.50 -11.92 31.35
N ARG A 183 -35.34 -12.43 31.82
CA ARG A 183 -35.11 -13.89 31.95
C ARG A 183 -36.00 -14.55 33.01
N GLU A 184 -36.63 -13.77 33.88
CA GLU A 184 -37.51 -14.23 34.96
C GLU A 184 -39.00 -14.25 34.56
N GLY A 185 -39.31 -14.43 33.27
CA GLY A 185 -40.67 -14.67 32.77
C GLY A 185 -41.43 -13.44 32.25
N ALA A 186 -40.78 -12.28 32.15
CA ALA A 186 -41.35 -11.08 31.53
C ALA A 186 -41.02 -11.02 30.02
N GLU A 187 -41.96 -10.53 29.19
CA GLU A 187 -41.73 -10.35 27.76
C GLU A 187 -40.57 -9.38 27.50
N ILE A 188 -39.64 -9.78 26.61
CA ILE A 188 -38.52 -8.90 26.19
C ILE A 188 -39.10 -7.80 25.29
N PRO A 189 -38.94 -6.51 25.65
CA PRO A 189 -39.47 -5.42 24.86
C PRO A 189 -38.69 -5.24 23.55
N PRO A 190 -39.32 -4.73 22.47
CA PRO A 190 -38.64 -4.49 21.19
C PRO A 190 -37.49 -3.48 21.26
N THR A 191 -37.53 -2.59 22.26
CA THR A 191 -36.46 -1.62 22.57
C THR A 191 -35.17 -2.27 23.08
N ALA A 192 -35.24 -3.53 23.53
CA ALA A 192 -34.07 -4.27 24.00
C ALA A 192 -33.15 -4.75 22.86
N VAL A 193 -33.53 -4.56 21.59
CA VAL A 193 -32.73 -4.93 20.41
C VAL A 193 -32.17 -3.65 19.77
N GLY A 194 -30.87 -3.39 19.97
CA GLY A 194 -30.16 -2.28 19.33
C GLY A 194 -29.30 -2.71 18.14
N ALA A 195 -28.60 -1.75 17.51
CA ALA A 195 -27.68 -2.02 16.39
C ALA A 195 -26.65 -3.10 16.71
N GLU A 196 -26.15 -3.15 17.95
CA GLU A 196 -25.18 -4.15 18.42
C GLU A 196 -25.72 -5.58 18.37
N SER A 197 -27.05 -5.75 18.39
CA SER A 197 -27.70 -7.06 18.30
C SER A 197 -27.95 -7.49 16.85
N LEU A 198 -28.07 -6.53 15.92
CA LEU A 198 -28.44 -6.76 14.53
C LEU A 198 -27.24 -6.97 13.62
N ILE A 199 -26.11 -6.29 13.90
CA ILE A 199 -24.91 -6.38 13.07
C ILE A 199 -24.23 -7.75 13.23
N VAL A 200 -23.98 -8.39 12.10
CA VAL A 200 -23.32 -9.70 11.97
C VAL A 200 -21.86 -9.54 11.57
N ALA A 201 -21.61 -8.71 10.57
CA ALA A 201 -20.30 -8.45 10.01
C ALA A 201 -20.31 -7.11 9.28
N ALA A 202 -19.12 -6.52 9.13
CA ALA A 202 -18.91 -5.30 8.36
C ALA A 202 -17.60 -5.38 7.59
N ALA A 203 -17.56 -4.69 6.45
CA ALA A 203 -16.34 -4.49 5.68
C ALA A 203 -16.29 -3.10 5.06
N THR A 204 -15.17 -2.43 5.19
CA THR A 204 -14.92 -1.09 4.66
C THR A 204 -13.89 -1.16 3.56
N TYR A 205 -14.24 -0.64 2.39
CA TYR A 205 -13.40 -0.63 1.20
C TYR A 205 -13.41 0.74 0.53
N LYS A 206 -12.40 0.99 -0.30
CA LYS A 206 -12.24 2.22 -1.08
C LYS A 206 -11.87 1.87 -2.52
N LEU A 207 -12.49 2.54 -3.48
CA LEU A 207 -12.09 2.43 -4.89
C LEU A 207 -11.08 3.52 -5.18
N ARG A 208 -9.86 3.14 -5.56
CA ARG A 208 -8.75 4.05 -5.80
C ARG A 208 -8.26 3.95 -7.23
N LYS A 209 -7.65 5.02 -7.71
CA LYS A 209 -6.93 5.04 -8.98
C LYS A 209 -5.45 5.22 -8.68
N LEU A 210 -4.62 4.25 -9.11
CA LEU A 210 -3.17 4.29 -8.90
C LEU A 210 -2.50 5.29 -9.84
N THR A 211 -1.23 5.63 -9.58
CA THR A 211 -0.48 6.53 -10.48
C THR A 211 -0.27 5.92 -11.87
N THR A 212 -0.25 4.58 -11.95
CA THR A 212 -0.25 3.80 -13.20
C THR A 212 -1.53 3.97 -14.03
N GLY A 213 -2.58 4.54 -13.45
CA GLY A 213 -3.88 4.75 -14.09
C GLY A 213 -4.92 3.67 -13.79
N GLU A 214 -4.51 2.56 -13.18
CA GLU A 214 -5.35 1.40 -12.89
C GLU A 214 -6.34 1.66 -11.77
N LYS A 215 -7.56 1.15 -11.92
CA LYS A 215 -8.60 1.24 -10.87
C LYS A 215 -8.54 0.03 -9.96
N VAL A 216 -8.38 0.26 -8.67
CA VAL A 216 -8.16 -0.78 -7.69
C VAL A 216 -9.17 -0.67 -6.56
N LEU A 217 -9.80 -1.78 -6.23
CA LEU A 217 -10.69 -1.91 -5.08
C LEU A 217 -9.85 -2.34 -3.87
N GLN A 218 -9.76 -1.52 -2.84
CA GLN A 218 -8.96 -1.83 -1.66
C GLN A 218 -9.85 -2.08 -0.44
N LEU A 219 -9.85 -3.30 0.08
CA LEU A 219 -10.43 -3.64 1.37
C LEU A 219 -9.51 -3.11 2.48
N SER A 220 -10.05 -2.23 3.32
CA SER A 220 -9.32 -1.61 4.44
C SER A 220 -9.60 -2.31 5.77
N LEU A 221 -10.86 -2.64 6.05
CA LEU A 221 -11.25 -3.32 7.29
C LEU A 221 -12.27 -4.42 6.99
N LEU A 222 -12.14 -5.58 7.62
CA LEU A 222 -13.12 -6.68 7.56
C LEU A 222 -13.25 -7.31 8.95
N ALA A 223 -14.48 -7.37 9.46
CA ALA A 223 -14.74 -8.01 10.75
C ALA A 223 -16.04 -8.82 10.70
N THR A 224 -15.99 -10.00 11.31
CA THR A 224 -17.16 -10.84 11.56
C THR A 224 -17.28 -11.08 13.05
N ARG A 225 -18.47 -10.79 13.60
CA ARG A 225 -18.75 -10.97 15.02
C ARG A 225 -18.52 -12.43 15.43
N ARG A 226 -17.93 -12.64 16.61
CA ARG A 226 -17.46 -13.95 17.10
C ARG A 226 -18.49 -15.06 16.95
N ARG A 227 -19.75 -14.81 17.31
CA ARG A 227 -20.84 -15.80 17.17
C ARG A 227 -21.14 -16.24 15.74
N TYR A 228 -20.77 -15.48 14.71
CA TYR A 228 -21.03 -15.79 13.31
C TYR A 228 -19.76 -16.18 12.52
N ARG A 229 -18.61 -16.25 13.19
CA ARG A 229 -17.38 -16.81 12.60
C ARG A 229 -17.61 -18.28 12.22
N ASN A 230 -16.94 -18.73 11.16
CA ASN A 230 -17.09 -20.08 10.57
C ASN A 230 -18.47 -20.41 9.96
N CYS A 231 -19.38 -19.44 9.84
CA CYS A 231 -20.65 -19.61 9.12
C CYS A 231 -20.56 -19.22 7.63
N GLY A 232 -19.37 -18.89 7.12
CA GLY A 232 -19.18 -18.42 5.74
C GLY A 232 -19.50 -16.93 5.52
N VAL A 233 -19.77 -16.18 6.59
CA VAL A 233 -20.11 -14.76 6.54
C VAL A 233 -19.00 -13.90 5.94
N GLY A 234 -17.77 -14.03 6.44
CA GLY A 234 -16.62 -13.29 5.90
C GLY A 234 -16.37 -13.61 4.42
N ARG A 235 -16.42 -14.90 4.05
CA ARG A 235 -16.29 -15.34 2.66
C ARG A 235 -17.35 -14.71 1.77
N TYR A 236 -18.60 -14.67 2.23
CA TYR A 236 -19.69 -14.04 1.47
C TYR A 236 -19.44 -12.55 1.21
N ILE A 237 -18.91 -11.81 2.20
CA ILE A 237 -18.54 -10.41 2.00
C ILE A 237 -17.45 -10.28 0.94
N VAL A 238 -16.41 -11.13 0.98
CA VAL A 238 -15.36 -11.11 -0.04
C VAL A 238 -15.92 -11.42 -1.42
N GLU A 239 -16.84 -12.38 -1.55
CA GLU A 239 -17.53 -12.66 -2.83
C GLU A 239 -18.39 -11.48 -3.31
N LEU A 240 -19.03 -10.72 -2.40
CA LEU A 240 -19.70 -9.48 -2.76
C LEU A 240 -18.72 -8.42 -3.28
N LEU A 241 -17.55 -8.31 -2.64
CA LEU A 241 -16.50 -7.37 -3.07
C LEU A 241 -15.92 -7.74 -4.45
N LYS A 242 -15.82 -9.04 -4.74
CA LYS A 242 -15.43 -9.54 -6.06
C LYS A 242 -16.45 -9.25 -7.16
N SER A 243 -17.68 -8.90 -6.79
CA SER A 243 -18.74 -8.61 -7.75
C SER A 243 -18.63 -7.16 -8.21
N GLN A 244 -18.19 -6.95 -9.45
CA GLN A 244 -18.08 -5.61 -10.05
C GLN A 244 -19.43 -4.90 -10.20
N SER A 245 -20.56 -5.64 -10.21
CA SER A 245 -21.90 -5.03 -10.17
C SER A 245 -22.19 -4.33 -8.83
N VAL A 246 -21.56 -4.79 -7.75
CA VAL A 246 -21.71 -4.24 -6.40
C VAL A 246 -20.68 -3.13 -6.13
N CYS A 247 -19.41 -3.36 -6.46
CA CYS A 247 -18.33 -2.42 -6.11
C CYS A 247 -17.97 -1.43 -7.23
N GLY A 248 -18.53 -1.61 -8.42
CA GLY A 248 -18.14 -0.90 -9.63
C GLY A 248 -16.99 -1.60 -10.37
N LEU A 249 -16.63 -1.07 -11.54
CA LEU A 249 -15.55 -1.61 -12.36
C LEU A 249 -14.19 -1.33 -11.72
N TYR A 250 -13.42 -2.38 -11.50
CA TYR A 250 -12.05 -2.34 -10.99
C TYR A 250 -11.20 -3.42 -11.70
N GLU A 251 -9.90 -3.20 -11.76
CA GLU A 251 -8.92 -4.06 -12.42
C GLU A 251 -8.23 -5.02 -11.44
N ALA A 252 -8.13 -4.64 -10.16
CA ALA A 252 -7.62 -5.49 -9.11
C ALA A 252 -8.36 -5.24 -7.79
N PHE A 253 -8.53 -6.29 -7.00
CA PHE A 253 -9.03 -6.24 -5.63
C PHE A 253 -7.87 -6.51 -4.68
N LEU A 254 -7.56 -5.57 -3.78
CA LEU A 254 -6.45 -5.64 -2.85
C LEU A 254 -6.93 -5.69 -1.40
N THR A 255 -6.16 -6.38 -0.56
CA THR A 255 -6.33 -6.35 0.89
C THR A 255 -4.98 -6.50 1.58
N HIS A 256 -4.87 -5.94 2.77
CA HIS A 256 -3.78 -6.23 3.69
C HIS A 256 -4.29 -7.29 4.66
N ALA A 257 -3.61 -8.44 4.67
CA ALA A 257 -3.95 -9.55 5.53
C ALA A 257 -2.93 -9.65 6.66
N ASP A 258 -3.40 -9.68 7.90
CA ASP A 258 -2.58 -10.08 9.04
C ASP A 258 -2.14 -11.55 8.88
N SER A 259 -1.11 -11.95 9.60
CA SER A 259 -0.55 -13.32 9.53
C SER A 259 -1.62 -14.42 9.67
N ASP A 260 -2.59 -14.23 10.57
CA ASP A 260 -3.70 -15.16 10.80
C ASP A 260 -4.79 -15.14 9.71
N ALA A 261 -4.85 -14.08 8.90
CA ALA A 261 -5.87 -13.88 7.89
C ALA A 261 -5.42 -14.30 6.48
N VAL A 262 -4.12 -14.52 6.25
CA VAL A 262 -3.57 -14.91 4.93
C VAL A 262 -4.25 -16.17 4.39
N ASP A 263 -4.39 -17.20 5.21
CA ASP A 263 -5.06 -18.44 4.80
C ASP A 263 -6.52 -18.18 4.43
N PHE A 264 -7.24 -17.36 5.20
CA PHE A 264 -8.63 -17.02 4.92
C PHE A 264 -8.79 -16.36 3.54
N PHE A 265 -7.93 -15.39 3.22
CA PHE A 265 -7.98 -14.69 1.93
C PHE A 265 -7.51 -15.58 0.77
N THR A 266 -6.54 -16.46 1.02
CA THR A 266 -6.09 -17.47 0.05
C THR A 266 -7.22 -18.43 -0.31
N HIS A 267 -8.00 -18.89 0.67
CA HIS A 267 -9.22 -19.70 0.44
C HIS A 267 -10.33 -18.92 -0.27
N CYS A 268 -10.28 -17.59 -0.22
CA CYS A 268 -11.12 -16.70 -1.01
C CYS A 268 -10.49 -16.40 -2.39
N GLY A 269 -9.41 -17.06 -2.80
CA GLY A 269 -8.81 -16.90 -4.13
C GLY A 269 -7.99 -15.63 -4.32
N LEU A 270 -7.56 -14.97 -3.24
CA LEU A 270 -6.54 -13.93 -3.31
C LEU A 270 -5.15 -14.59 -3.31
N THR A 271 -4.17 -13.94 -3.95
CA THR A 271 -2.78 -14.38 -4.03
C THR A 271 -1.86 -13.43 -3.28
N ASP A 272 -0.91 -14.00 -2.55
CA ASP A 272 0.20 -13.33 -1.87
C ASP A 272 1.48 -13.27 -2.74
N ASP A 273 1.40 -13.64 -4.02
CA ASP A 273 2.55 -13.60 -4.96
C ASP A 273 3.23 -12.22 -4.98
N ALA A 274 4.46 -12.20 -4.49
CA ALA A 274 5.26 -10.97 -4.37
C ALA A 274 5.48 -10.25 -5.71
N LEU A 275 5.63 -10.96 -6.83
CA LEU A 275 5.86 -10.34 -8.13
C LEU A 275 4.59 -9.69 -8.68
N LEU A 276 3.44 -10.35 -8.51
CA LEU A 276 2.15 -9.77 -8.90
C LEU A 276 1.81 -8.57 -8.02
N ASN A 277 2.01 -8.70 -6.71
CA ASN A 277 1.71 -7.67 -5.74
C ASN A 277 2.70 -6.49 -5.80
N ASP A 278 3.88 -6.64 -6.39
CA ASP A 278 4.82 -5.52 -6.61
C ASP A 278 4.26 -4.45 -7.56
N LYS A 279 3.35 -4.84 -8.45
CA LYS A 279 2.59 -3.90 -9.28
C LYS A 279 1.80 -2.88 -8.46
N PHE A 280 1.42 -3.25 -7.24
CA PHE A 280 0.60 -2.44 -6.33
C PHE A 280 1.41 -1.88 -5.16
N LYS A 281 2.73 -1.77 -5.30
CA LYS A 281 3.65 -1.29 -4.24
C LYS A 281 3.26 0.07 -3.65
N GLU A 282 2.57 0.93 -4.39
CA GLU A 282 2.04 2.22 -3.92
C GLU A 282 1.13 2.08 -2.68
N VAL A 283 0.47 0.93 -2.55
CA VAL A 283 -0.52 0.66 -1.50
C VAL A 283 0.09 -0.15 -0.35
N ARG A 284 1.30 -0.70 -0.53
CA ARG A 284 1.95 -1.63 0.40
C ARG A 284 2.25 -1.01 1.76
N ASP A 285 2.65 0.26 1.79
CA ASP A 285 3.16 0.92 3.01
C ASP A 285 2.04 1.51 3.89
N GLU A 286 0.76 1.25 3.58
CA GLU A 286 -0.35 1.77 4.38
C GLU A 286 -0.56 1.04 5.71
N TRP A 287 -0.14 -0.23 5.80
CA TRP A 287 -0.30 -1.06 6.98
C TRP A 287 1.02 -1.74 7.34
N THR A 288 1.37 -1.74 8.62
CA THR A 288 2.57 -2.42 9.11
C THR A 288 2.25 -3.86 9.51
N ASN A 289 3.22 -4.76 9.40
CA ASN A 289 3.08 -6.18 9.77
C ASN A 289 1.98 -6.95 9.03
N THR A 290 1.61 -6.51 7.83
CA THR A 290 0.59 -7.16 6.99
C THR A 290 1.18 -7.67 5.69
N THR A 291 0.52 -8.67 5.11
CA THR A 291 0.81 -9.19 3.77
C THR A 291 -0.17 -8.60 2.77
N LEU A 292 0.33 -7.87 1.77
CA LEU A 292 -0.49 -7.40 0.66
C LEU A 292 -0.90 -8.60 -0.20
N MET A 293 -2.21 -8.78 -0.39
CA MET A 293 -2.78 -9.81 -1.25
C MET A 293 -3.67 -9.20 -2.32
N SER A 294 -3.69 -9.82 -3.50
CA SER A 294 -4.49 -9.35 -4.63
C SER A 294 -5.40 -10.42 -5.22
N TYR A 295 -6.50 -10.00 -5.80
CA TYR A 295 -7.36 -10.79 -6.66
C TYR A 295 -7.57 -10.05 -7.97
N LEU A 296 -7.35 -10.74 -9.08
CA LEU A 296 -7.56 -10.22 -10.42
C LEU A 296 -8.90 -10.76 -10.93
N PRO A 297 -9.92 -9.90 -11.14
CA PRO A 297 -11.18 -10.34 -11.69
C PRO A 297 -10.99 -10.91 -13.12
N PRO A 298 -11.82 -11.88 -13.53
CA PRO A 298 -11.74 -12.44 -14.88
C PRO A 298 -12.03 -11.35 -15.93
N PHE A 299 -11.46 -11.49 -17.12
CA PHE A 299 -11.70 -10.56 -18.24
C PHE A 299 -13.17 -10.55 -18.70
N SER A 300 -13.94 -11.59 -18.36
CA SER A 300 -15.31 -11.85 -18.81
C SER A 300 -16.40 -11.15 -17.99
N THR A 301 -16.11 -10.09 -17.24
CA THR A 301 -17.11 -9.44 -16.37
C THR A 301 -18.20 -8.66 -17.12
N GLY A 302 -18.15 -8.63 -18.46
CA GLY A 302 -19.22 -8.10 -19.30
C GLY A 302 -20.27 -9.16 -19.69
N PRO A 303 -21.56 -8.80 -19.82
CA PRO A 303 -22.61 -9.71 -20.26
C PRO A 303 -22.42 -10.23 -21.71
N GLU A 304 -21.50 -9.65 -22.48
CA GLU A 304 -21.25 -9.96 -23.89
C GLU A 304 -20.21 -11.08 -24.12
N SER A 305 -19.56 -11.59 -23.07
CA SER A 305 -18.39 -12.47 -23.20
C SER A 305 -18.69 -13.97 -23.10
N GLN A 306 -19.96 -14.37 -22.91
CA GLN A 306 -20.32 -15.79 -22.82
C GLN A 306 -20.44 -16.39 -24.22
N THR A 307 -19.35 -16.94 -24.75
CA THR A 307 -19.42 -17.89 -25.86
C THR A 307 -19.85 -19.26 -25.31
N PRO A 308 -21.07 -19.74 -25.62
CA PRO A 308 -21.47 -21.08 -25.24
C PRO A 308 -20.75 -22.09 -26.16
N GLY A 309 -19.96 -23.00 -25.58
CA GLY A 309 -19.43 -24.16 -26.30
C GLY A 309 -17.91 -24.32 -26.35
N PHE A 310 -17.12 -23.49 -25.67
CA PHE A 310 -15.67 -23.69 -25.57
C PHE A 310 -15.32 -24.39 -24.25
N SER A 311 -15.00 -25.68 -24.31
CA SER A 311 -14.48 -26.45 -23.18
C SER A 311 -13.02 -26.80 -23.44
N LEU A 312 -12.10 -25.89 -23.13
CA LEU A 312 -10.69 -26.27 -22.97
C LEU A 312 -10.56 -27.05 -21.67
N GLY A 313 -9.73 -28.10 -21.64
CA GLY A 313 -9.43 -28.79 -20.39
C GLY A 313 -8.78 -27.81 -19.41
N LEU A 314 -9.44 -27.51 -18.28
CA LEU A 314 -8.91 -26.58 -17.28
C LEU A 314 -7.49 -26.94 -16.84
N TRP A 315 -7.21 -28.24 -16.72
CA TRP A 315 -5.89 -28.78 -16.43
C TRP A 315 -4.84 -28.43 -17.50
N GLU A 316 -5.20 -28.52 -18.78
CA GLU A 316 -4.27 -28.19 -19.89
C GLU A 316 -3.95 -26.70 -19.88
N LEU A 317 -4.96 -25.85 -19.65
CA LEU A 317 -4.77 -24.41 -19.50
C LEU A 317 -3.90 -24.08 -18.29
N GLU A 318 -4.17 -24.68 -17.13
CA GLU A 318 -3.39 -24.49 -15.91
C GLU A 318 -1.93 -24.88 -16.12
N LEU A 319 -1.67 -26.00 -16.80
CA LEU A 319 -0.33 -26.44 -17.14
C LEU A 319 0.36 -25.49 -18.13
N GLU A 320 -0.34 -25.02 -19.16
CA GLU A 320 0.19 -24.04 -20.13
C GLU A 320 0.53 -22.70 -19.45
N VAL A 321 -0.34 -22.21 -18.57
CA VAL A 321 -0.10 -20.98 -17.79
C VAL A 321 1.12 -21.14 -16.88
N GLU A 322 1.25 -22.28 -16.21
CA GLU A 322 2.40 -22.56 -15.34
C GLU A 322 3.71 -22.67 -16.15
N MET A 323 3.67 -23.30 -17.32
CA MET A 323 4.82 -23.34 -18.24
C MET A 323 5.19 -21.95 -18.76
N ALA A 324 4.18 -21.14 -19.14
CA ALA A 324 4.39 -19.77 -19.58
C ALA A 324 5.00 -18.90 -18.47
N ARG A 325 4.53 -19.05 -17.23
CA ARG A 325 5.09 -18.37 -16.05
C ARG A 325 6.56 -18.73 -15.83
N LYS A 326 6.91 -20.02 -15.89
CA LYS A 326 8.30 -20.48 -15.78
C LYS A 326 9.18 -19.93 -16.89
N LYS A 327 8.69 -19.93 -18.13
CA LYS A 327 9.42 -19.40 -19.29
C LYS A 327 9.64 -17.89 -19.16
N ALA A 328 8.63 -17.14 -18.71
CA ALA A 328 8.73 -15.71 -18.46
C ALA A 328 9.74 -15.40 -17.34
N LEU A 329 9.73 -16.18 -16.25
CA LEU A 329 10.71 -16.03 -15.16
C LEU A 329 12.14 -16.26 -15.64
N LEU A 330 12.38 -17.31 -16.43
CA LEU A 330 13.70 -17.59 -17.00
C LEU A 330 14.17 -16.46 -17.93
N ALA A 331 13.29 -15.94 -18.78
CA ALA A 331 13.60 -14.82 -19.66
C ALA A 331 13.94 -13.55 -18.86
N TYR A 332 13.17 -13.26 -17.81
CA TYR A 332 13.44 -12.15 -16.91
C TYR A 332 14.79 -12.28 -16.19
N GLN A 333 15.11 -13.47 -15.68
CA GLN A 333 16.40 -13.75 -15.04
C GLN A 333 17.58 -13.54 -16.00
N GLN A 334 17.47 -14.03 -17.24
CA GLN A 334 18.48 -13.81 -18.27
C GLN A 334 18.65 -12.31 -18.58
N GLN A 335 17.55 -11.58 -18.73
CA GLN A 335 17.58 -10.13 -18.96
C GLN A 335 18.25 -9.39 -17.79
N ALA A 336 17.90 -9.72 -16.54
CA ALA A 336 18.48 -9.11 -15.35
C ALA A 336 19.99 -9.36 -15.25
N VAL A 337 20.46 -10.57 -15.54
CA VAL A 337 21.90 -10.89 -15.57
C VAL A 337 22.62 -10.08 -16.65
N CYS A 338 22.06 -10.00 -17.87
CA CYS A 338 22.65 -9.21 -18.95
C CYS A 338 22.73 -7.71 -18.61
N VAL A 339 21.65 -7.13 -18.09
CA VAL A 339 21.64 -5.71 -17.67
C VAL A 339 22.64 -5.46 -16.56
N THR A 340 22.70 -6.34 -15.55
CA THR A 340 23.66 -6.22 -14.44
C THR A 340 25.10 -6.27 -14.96
N ARG A 341 25.42 -7.20 -15.87
CA ARG A 341 26.74 -7.28 -16.50
C ARG A 341 27.08 -6.04 -17.30
N LEU A 342 26.14 -5.51 -18.08
CA LEU A 342 26.33 -4.26 -18.82
C LEU A 342 26.61 -3.08 -17.89
N VAL A 343 25.91 -2.99 -16.76
CA VAL A 343 26.19 -1.95 -15.76
C VAL A 343 27.61 -2.07 -15.23
N HIS A 344 28.06 -3.27 -14.88
CA HIS A 344 29.44 -3.51 -14.42
C HIS A 344 30.49 -3.20 -15.49
N GLU A 345 30.20 -3.53 -16.75
CA GLU A 345 31.08 -3.23 -17.87
C GLU A 345 31.19 -1.71 -18.06
N VAL A 346 30.06 -0.99 -18.03
CA VAL A 346 30.04 0.48 -18.15
C VAL A 346 30.80 1.13 -16.99
N THR A 347 30.67 0.65 -15.76
CA THR A 347 31.45 1.18 -14.63
C THR A 347 32.94 0.94 -14.82
N THR A 348 33.33 -0.28 -15.23
CA THR A 348 34.74 -0.63 -15.48
C THR A 348 35.34 0.21 -16.61
N LEU A 349 34.61 0.37 -17.72
CA LEU A 349 35.04 1.20 -18.85
C LEU A 349 35.17 2.67 -18.46
N ARG A 350 34.27 3.19 -17.61
CA ARG A 350 34.37 4.56 -17.08
C ARG A 350 35.64 4.72 -16.22
N GLU A 351 35.94 3.76 -15.35
CA GLU A 351 37.17 3.77 -14.55
C GLU A 351 38.42 3.73 -15.45
N GLN A 352 38.46 2.84 -16.43
CA GLN A 352 39.56 2.76 -17.40
C GLN A 352 39.73 4.06 -18.18
N LEU A 353 38.64 4.68 -18.64
CA LEU A 353 38.68 5.96 -19.34
C LEU A 353 39.24 7.08 -18.45
N THR A 354 38.86 7.11 -17.17
CA THR A 354 39.43 8.09 -16.23
C THR A 354 40.92 7.87 -16.00
N GLN A 355 41.37 6.61 -15.91
CA GLN A 355 42.78 6.27 -15.77
C GLN A 355 43.58 6.67 -17.02
N GLN A 356 43.08 6.34 -18.21
CA GLN A 356 43.70 6.72 -19.49
C GLN A 356 43.75 8.24 -19.65
N SER A 357 42.67 8.96 -19.30
CA SER A 357 42.66 10.43 -19.30
C SER A 357 43.73 11.00 -18.36
N GLY A 358 43.92 10.39 -17.19
CA GLY A 358 45.00 10.74 -16.26
C GLY A 358 46.39 10.53 -16.85
N GLN A 359 46.63 9.40 -17.51
CA GLN A 359 47.91 9.11 -18.19
C GLN A 359 48.20 10.08 -19.33
N VAL A 360 47.19 10.40 -20.15
CA VAL A 360 47.33 11.38 -21.23
C VAL A 360 47.72 12.76 -20.68
N LYS A 361 47.08 13.21 -19.58
CA LYS A 361 47.45 14.47 -18.92
C LYS A 361 48.90 14.46 -18.42
N LEU A 362 49.36 13.34 -17.83
CA LEU A 362 50.75 13.19 -17.40
C LEU A 362 51.72 13.30 -18.59
N LEU A 363 51.46 12.55 -19.67
CA LEU A 363 52.29 12.59 -20.88
C LEU A 363 52.34 13.97 -21.53
N ILE A 364 51.21 14.69 -21.57
CA ILE A 364 51.18 16.09 -22.04
C ILE A 364 52.09 16.96 -21.17
N SER A 365 52.02 16.83 -19.86
CA SER A 365 52.87 17.62 -18.94
C SER A 365 54.36 17.29 -19.08
N GLU A 366 54.71 16.03 -19.35
CA GLU A 366 56.10 15.63 -19.61
C GLU A 366 56.59 16.16 -20.96
N LEU A 367 55.76 16.10 -21.98
CA LEU A 367 56.07 16.65 -23.31
C LEU A 367 56.30 18.17 -23.24
N GLU A 368 55.49 18.90 -22.47
CA GLU A 368 55.67 20.33 -22.23
C GLU A 368 56.99 20.62 -21.51
N LYS A 369 57.32 19.87 -20.45
CA LYS A 369 58.61 19.99 -19.76
C LYS A 369 59.79 19.73 -20.69
N GLU A 370 59.69 18.74 -21.57
CA GLU A 370 60.76 18.40 -22.50
C GLU A 370 60.89 19.46 -23.61
N ARG A 371 59.77 20.02 -24.07
CA ARG A 371 59.77 21.20 -24.96
C ARG A 371 60.46 22.40 -24.31
N GLU A 372 60.17 22.68 -23.05
CA GLU A 372 60.87 23.75 -22.30
C GLU A 372 62.37 23.46 -22.16
N ARG A 373 62.77 22.22 -21.86
CA ARG A 373 64.19 21.84 -21.80
C ARG A 373 64.87 22.05 -23.15
N ARG A 374 64.27 21.59 -24.25
CA ARG A 374 64.81 21.81 -25.60
C ARG A 374 64.94 23.29 -25.91
N HIS A 375 63.91 24.07 -25.62
CA HIS A 375 63.94 25.51 -25.83
C HIS A 375 65.07 26.19 -25.05
N ARG A 376 65.30 25.81 -23.79
CA ARG A 376 66.44 26.31 -23.00
C ARG A 376 67.79 25.96 -23.62
N VAL A 377 67.96 24.72 -24.08
CA VAL A 377 69.22 24.28 -24.73
C VAL A 377 69.43 25.02 -26.04
N GLU A 378 68.40 25.21 -26.86
CA GLU A 378 68.46 26.01 -28.07
C GLU A 378 68.83 27.46 -27.79
N GLN A 379 68.25 28.06 -26.73
CA GLN A 379 68.60 29.40 -26.28
C GLN A 379 70.08 29.50 -25.89
N GLN A 380 70.56 28.57 -25.05
CA GLN A 380 71.98 28.51 -24.65
C GLN A 380 72.90 28.32 -25.84
N PHE A 381 72.52 27.49 -26.81
CA PHE A 381 73.28 27.29 -28.04
C PHE A 381 73.32 28.54 -28.92
N LEU A 382 72.20 29.26 -29.04
CA LEU A 382 72.15 30.55 -29.73
C LEU A 382 73.05 31.57 -29.04
N GLU A 383 72.96 31.71 -27.72
CA GLU A 383 73.82 32.61 -26.95
C GLU A 383 75.31 32.28 -27.13
N TYR A 384 75.65 30.99 -27.09
CA TYR A 384 77.02 30.53 -27.34
C TYR A 384 77.48 30.91 -28.76
N LYS A 385 76.66 30.66 -29.79
CA LYS A 385 76.96 31.08 -31.17
C LYS A 385 77.18 32.58 -31.27
N LEU A 386 76.31 33.37 -30.65
CA LEU A 386 76.34 34.82 -30.65
C LEU A 386 77.61 35.37 -29.97
N ARG A 387 77.99 34.80 -28.82
CA ARG A 387 79.26 35.11 -28.15
C ARG A 387 80.47 34.76 -29.02
N LYS A 388 80.45 33.60 -29.68
CA LYS A 388 81.54 33.16 -30.55
C LYS A 388 81.70 34.05 -31.78
N THR A 389 80.61 34.46 -32.43
CA THR A 389 80.67 35.44 -33.52
C THR A 389 81.15 36.80 -33.05
N GLN A 390 80.70 37.28 -31.88
CA GLN A 390 81.22 38.51 -31.28
C GLN A 390 82.74 38.44 -31.01
N GLN A 391 83.24 37.32 -30.50
CA GLN A 391 84.68 37.11 -30.30
C GLN A 391 85.46 37.12 -31.62
N LEU A 392 84.94 36.46 -32.67
CA LEU A 392 85.55 36.49 -34.00
C LEU A 392 85.58 37.91 -34.60
N LEU A 393 84.50 38.67 -34.43
CA LEU A 393 84.43 40.06 -34.88
C LEU A 393 85.40 40.97 -34.11
N ALA A 394 85.55 40.77 -32.80
CA ALA A 394 86.50 41.52 -31.96
C ALA A 394 87.97 41.19 -32.30
N MET A 395 88.26 39.95 -32.73
CA MET A 395 89.57 39.60 -33.26
C MET A 395 89.83 40.26 -34.62
N HIS A 396 88.83 40.33 -35.49
CA HIS A 396 88.94 41.01 -36.78
C HIS A 396 89.04 42.54 -36.67
N SER A 397 88.43 43.17 -35.66
CA SER A 397 88.51 44.63 -35.47
C SER A 397 89.88 45.09 -34.94
N LEU A 398 90.64 44.22 -34.26
CA LEU A 398 92.01 44.52 -33.85
C LEU A 398 93.02 44.38 -35.00
N ASP A 399 92.66 43.68 -36.08
CA ASP A 399 93.45 43.56 -37.32
C ASP A 399 93.02 44.58 -38.41
N SER A 400 91.98 45.39 -38.19
CA SER A 400 91.41 46.28 -39.24
C SER A 400 91.61 47.78 -39.00
N ASP A 401 92.38 48.19 -37.99
CA ASP A 401 92.77 49.61 -37.81
C ASP A 401 94.00 50.04 -38.66
N GLU A 402 94.54 49.14 -39.49
CA GLU A 402 95.51 49.46 -40.55
C GLU A 402 95.06 48.86 -41.89
N GLN A 403 94.15 49.51 -42.63
CA GLN A 403 94.28 49.75 -44.08
C GLN A 403 93.01 50.43 -44.67
N GLU A 404 93.20 51.66 -45.15
CA GLU A 404 92.74 52.27 -46.42
C GLU A 404 91.36 51.90 -47.00
N ASN A 405 90.41 52.82 -47.17
CA ASN A 405 90.39 53.95 -48.12
C ASN A 405 90.49 53.54 -49.61
N SER A 406 89.35 53.30 -50.29
CA SER A 406 89.05 53.82 -51.65
C SER A 406 87.81 53.16 -52.30
N ASP A 407 87.04 54.00 -52.99
CA ASP A 407 86.24 53.77 -54.20
C ASP A 407 84.86 53.07 -54.19
N SER A 408 83.86 53.92 -54.39
CA SER A 408 82.54 53.75 -55.04
C SER A 408 82.64 53.49 -56.58
N PRO A 409 81.54 53.41 -57.37
CA PRO A 409 80.20 52.79 -57.21
C PRO A 409 79.81 51.88 -58.43
N LYS A 410 78.72 51.08 -58.35
CA LYS A 410 77.61 51.01 -59.33
C LYS A 410 76.70 49.76 -59.26
N ASP A 411 75.46 50.04 -59.70
CA ASP A 411 74.47 49.20 -60.37
C ASP A 411 73.46 48.34 -59.58
N ARG A 412 72.20 48.79 -59.70
CA ARG A 412 70.90 48.10 -59.58
C ARG A 412 70.79 46.97 -60.63
N PRO A 413 69.98 45.90 -60.43
CA PRO A 413 68.52 46.05 -60.49
C PRO A 413 67.69 45.15 -59.55
N SER A 414 66.51 45.67 -59.18
CA SER A 414 65.29 44.95 -58.80
C SER A 414 64.76 44.11 -59.99
N PRO A 415 63.92 43.05 -59.85
CA PRO A 415 62.59 43.19 -59.24
C PRO A 415 61.92 41.93 -58.63
N ASP A 416 60.79 42.20 -57.96
CA ASP A 416 59.50 41.49 -57.94
C ASP A 416 59.31 40.02 -57.52
N ASP A 417 58.05 39.83 -57.10
CA ASP A 417 57.25 38.60 -56.94
C ASP A 417 57.42 37.82 -55.62
N THR A 418 56.37 37.38 -54.92
CA THR A 418 54.94 37.31 -55.24
C THR A 418 54.12 37.19 -53.95
N ARG A 419 52.91 37.72 -54.02
CA ARG A 419 51.77 37.56 -53.11
C ARG A 419 51.00 36.29 -53.52
N ALA A 420 50.49 35.50 -52.57
CA ALA A 420 49.12 34.93 -52.55
C ALA A 420 49.01 33.61 -51.73
N ASP A 421 48.03 33.66 -50.82
CA ASP A 421 46.94 32.70 -50.60
C ASP A 421 47.12 31.30 -50.00
N SER A 422 46.09 31.03 -49.17
CA SER A 422 45.31 29.79 -49.01
C SER A 422 45.80 28.76 -48.00
N VAL A 423 44.97 27.99 -47.29
CA VAL A 423 43.51 27.86 -47.02
C VAL A 423 43.43 26.80 -45.90
N ASP A 424 42.29 26.79 -45.21
CA ASP A 424 41.70 25.82 -44.28
C ASP A 424 42.11 24.32 -44.25
N THR A 425 41.64 23.69 -43.16
CA THR A 425 41.37 22.26 -42.87
C THR A 425 42.58 21.40 -42.46
N VAL A 426 42.54 20.63 -41.36
CA VAL A 426 41.49 19.73 -40.80
C VAL A 426 41.31 19.90 -39.30
#